data_AF-A0A8A3P8E5-F1
#
_entry.id   AF-A0A8A3P8E5-F1
#
_cell.length_a   1.000
_cell.length_b   1.000
_cell.length_c   1.000
_cell.angle_alpha   90.00
_cell.angle_beta   90.00
_cell.angle_gamma   90.00
#
_symmetry.space_group_name_H-M   'P 1'
#
loop_
_entity.id
_entity.type
_entity.pdbx_description
1 polymer ?
#
loop_
_entity_poly.entity_id
_entity_poly.type
_entity_poly.pdbx_seq_one_letter_code
_entity_poly.pdbx_strand_id
1 'polypeptide(L)'
;MGLPPWEASESQTFALVTGANSGLGFAIATRLIDEFLTSSDTPPTKHLVLILTTRTPLKTRFTISRLRAHLRKLVEYSRFADSLCAKAKAQGKVYRWQDMVARVHLLGVEVDLCDLKSVYAVTDRLVNGTIGSPDATTMDGLKLPVGSPGTASYSPDAQQDRWALSQKEGSDGEQRSWGWGLSGIRIPRLDVVVLNAGIGGWTGINWPKAIWTVLTDLTEAVTWPTYKLADVGATTKPQLYSTSSKTAKSSDGEATDHLLNGENPEEPPLGATFCSNVFGHYILAHELMPLLSRTASSSATASGRIIWISSIEAQSEHLDVDDLQGLESHAPYESSKRLTDVLVLSRKLRAANNASSSWFDCSDVRVKESQSDDGEDSEKHRPTQLIRPKMYVVHPGIFVSEIMPLNFVLVFFYRMIFYLVRWMGSQWHTIKAYTAAVAPVWVALSPDEILDTMDAPASKWGSATDSRGKGRVIRTEVTGWGWEGKTPKTIDTGERRKGRKRDAVPLTREAREDFEVLGVKCWTEMEKLRKEWEGLLGVRK
;
A
#
# COMPACT_ATOMS: atom_id res chain seq x y z
N MET A 1 30.66 -15.66 -10.21
CA MET A 1 29.53 -14.79 -9.79
C MET A 1 28.99 -14.13 -11.05
N GLY A 2 27.88 -14.62 -11.59
CA GLY A 2 27.21 -13.92 -12.69
C GLY A 2 26.66 -12.61 -12.15
N LEU A 3 26.87 -11.52 -12.89
CA LEU A 3 26.19 -10.26 -12.62
C LEU A 3 24.70 -10.56 -12.45
N PRO A 4 24.08 -9.98 -11.44
CA PRO A 4 22.74 -10.36 -11.10
C PRO A 4 21.83 -9.77 -12.23
N PRO A 5 20.84 -10.52 -12.79
CA PRO A 5 20.31 -10.32 -14.17
C PRO A 5 19.47 -9.04 -14.41
N TRP A 6 19.76 -7.95 -13.71
CA TRP A 6 18.94 -6.75 -13.56
C TRP A 6 19.56 -5.46 -14.10
N GLU A 7 20.30 -5.56 -15.19
CA GLU A 7 20.50 -4.37 -16.03
C GLU A 7 19.16 -3.96 -16.66
N ALA A 8 18.48 -3.03 -16.00
CA ALA A 8 17.53 -2.00 -16.47
C ALA A 8 16.46 -2.35 -17.54
N SER A 9 16.27 -3.60 -17.92
CA SER A 9 15.41 -3.97 -19.05
C SER A 9 13.92 -3.85 -18.73
N GLU A 10 13.09 -3.70 -19.76
CA GLU A 10 11.62 -3.73 -19.68
C GLU A 10 11.06 -5.10 -19.20
N SER A 11 11.93 -6.08 -19.00
CA SER A 11 11.55 -7.41 -18.51
C SER A 11 11.24 -7.44 -17.01
N GLN A 12 11.40 -6.33 -16.28
CA GLN A 12 11.26 -6.31 -14.82
C GLN A 12 10.18 -5.36 -14.37
N THR A 13 9.40 -5.81 -13.37
CA THR A 13 8.38 -5.02 -12.68
C THR A 13 8.75 -4.89 -11.21
N PHE A 14 9.09 -3.68 -10.76
CA PHE A 14 9.38 -3.33 -9.38
C PHE A 14 8.11 -2.80 -8.70
N ALA A 15 7.58 -3.56 -7.75
CA ALA A 15 6.38 -3.22 -7.00
C ALA A 15 6.68 -3.10 -5.51
N LEU A 16 6.31 -1.99 -4.88
CA LEU A 16 6.42 -1.79 -3.44
C LEU A 16 5.03 -1.82 -2.79
N VAL A 17 4.84 -2.61 -1.74
CA VAL A 17 3.56 -2.71 -1.01
C VAL A 17 3.77 -2.37 0.46
N THR A 18 3.08 -1.33 0.92
CA THR A 18 3.16 -0.92 2.33
C THR A 18 2.25 -1.74 3.24
N GLY A 19 2.76 -2.11 4.43
CA GLY A 19 1.98 -2.86 5.42
C GLY A 19 1.65 -4.27 4.97
N ALA A 20 2.62 -5.00 4.43
CA ALA A 20 2.40 -6.29 3.77
C ALA A 20 2.33 -7.51 4.72
N ASN A 21 2.42 -7.31 6.03
CA ASN A 21 2.53 -8.41 7.00
C ASN A 21 1.25 -9.26 7.18
N SER A 22 0.08 -8.63 7.12
CA SER A 22 -1.21 -9.31 7.28
C SER A 22 -2.32 -8.59 6.50
N GLY A 23 -3.56 -9.06 6.66
CA GLY A 23 -4.75 -8.43 6.10
C GLY A 23 -4.66 -8.15 4.61
N LEU A 24 -5.05 -6.93 4.22
CA LEU A 24 -5.11 -6.49 2.84
C LEU A 24 -3.74 -6.39 2.17
N GLY A 25 -2.70 -5.90 2.86
CA GLY A 25 -1.36 -5.75 2.28
C GLY A 25 -0.74 -7.10 1.89
N PHE A 26 -0.86 -8.10 2.77
CA PHE A 26 -0.44 -9.47 2.47
C PHE A 26 -1.23 -10.06 1.29
N ALA A 27 -2.55 -9.79 1.24
CA ALA A 27 -3.41 -10.26 0.17
C ALA A 27 -3.10 -9.60 -1.18
N ILE A 28 -2.73 -8.32 -1.21
CA ILE A 28 -2.26 -7.60 -2.39
C ILE A 28 -0.96 -8.23 -2.91
N ALA A 29 0.02 -8.46 -2.03
CA ALA A 29 1.26 -9.15 -2.39
C ALA A 29 1.02 -10.56 -2.96
N THR A 30 0.15 -11.33 -2.31
CA THR A 30 -0.26 -12.68 -2.74
C THR A 30 -0.90 -12.65 -4.14
N ARG A 31 -1.85 -11.73 -4.34
CA ARG A 31 -2.60 -11.63 -5.59
C ARG A 31 -1.77 -11.04 -6.74
N LEU A 32 -0.83 -10.13 -6.45
CA LEU A 32 0.16 -9.66 -7.43
C LEU A 32 0.96 -10.82 -7.99
N ILE A 33 1.44 -11.73 -7.13
CA ILE A 33 2.17 -12.93 -7.57
C ILE A 33 1.28 -13.80 -8.47
N ASP A 34 0.05 -14.07 -8.05
CA ASP A 34 -0.88 -14.92 -8.79
C ASP A 34 -1.20 -14.33 -10.17
N GLU A 35 -1.64 -13.07 -10.23
CA GLU A 35 -2.05 -12.44 -11.49
C GLU A 35 -0.85 -12.15 -12.40
N PHE A 36 0.33 -11.83 -11.85
CA PHE A 36 1.55 -11.70 -12.66
C PHE A 36 1.93 -13.01 -13.35
N LEU A 37 1.86 -14.15 -12.64
CA LEU A 37 2.26 -15.44 -13.22
C LEU A 37 1.19 -16.06 -14.13
N THR A 38 -0.08 -15.77 -13.87
CA THR A 38 -1.22 -16.37 -14.58
C THR A 38 -1.76 -15.51 -15.73
N SER A 39 -1.45 -14.21 -15.77
CA SER A 39 -1.90 -13.32 -16.84
C SER A 39 -1.23 -13.66 -18.17
N SER A 40 -2.03 -13.62 -19.24
CA SER A 40 -1.53 -13.71 -20.63
C SER A 40 -0.65 -12.54 -21.02
N ASP A 41 -0.80 -11.39 -20.34
CA ASP A 41 -0.13 -10.14 -20.68
C ASP A 41 1.29 -10.07 -20.11
N THR A 42 1.69 -11.08 -19.34
CA THR A 42 3.02 -11.19 -18.73
C THR A 42 3.83 -12.31 -19.40
N PRO A 43 4.74 -11.96 -20.34
CA PRO A 43 5.62 -12.93 -20.98
C PRO A 43 6.45 -13.76 -19.99
N PRO A 44 6.83 -15.00 -20.33
CA PRO A 44 7.66 -15.86 -19.49
C PRO A 44 9.03 -15.26 -19.13
N THR A 45 9.52 -14.31 -19.93
CA THR A 45 10.78 -13.59 -19.69
C THR A 45 10.65 -12.48 -18.65
N LYS A 46 9.43 -12.10 -18.24
CA LYS A 46 9.24 -11.06 -17.24
C LYS A 46 9.45 -11.58 -15.82
N HIS A 47 10.06 -10.73 -14.99
CA HIS A 47 10.28 -10.94 -13.56
C HIS A 47 9.54 -9.88 -12.71
N LEU A 48 8.97 -10.33 -11.60
CA LEU A 48 8.35 -9.49 -10.57
C LEU A 48 9.34 -9.33 -9.41
N VAL A 49 9.68 -8.09 -9.07
CA VAL A 49 10.44 -7.74 -7.87
C VAL A 49 9.49 -7.06 -6.89
N LEU A 50 9.12 -7.77 -5.84
CA LEU A 50 8.17 -7.31 -4.85
C LEU A 50 8.89 -6.89 -3.56
N ILE A 51 8.83 -5.59 -3.28
CA ILE A 51 9.40 -4.94 -2.09
C ILE A 51 8.30 -4.79 -1.04
N LEU A 52 8.48 -5.46 0.09
CA LEU A 52 7.48 -5.54 1.15
C LEU A 52 7.89 -4.64 2.30
N THR A 53 6.99 -3.76 2.75
CA THR A 53 7.24 -3.00 3.97
C THR A 53 6.53 -3.62 5.18
N THR A 54 7.26 -3.77 6.28
CA THR A 54 6.70 -4.17 7.58
C THR A 54 7.29 -3.33 8.72
N ARG A 55 6.78 -3.47 9.95
CA ARG A 55 7.27 -2.67 11.10
C ARG A 55 8.57 -3.19 11.72
N THR A 56 8.93 -4.45 11.49
CA THR A 56 10.04 -5.10 12.21
C THR A 56 10.70 -6.16 11.33
N PRO A 57 12.01 -6.43 11.47
CA PRO A 57 12.69 -7.46 10.67
C PRO A 57 12.05 -8.85 10.80
N LEU A 58 11.57 -9.22 11.99
CA LEU A 58 10.91 -10.51 12.21
C LEU A 58 9.61 -10.65 11.38
N LYS A 59 8.78 -9.61 11.37
CA LYS A 59 7.58 -9.54 10.51
C LYS A 59 7.95 -9.62 9.03
N THR A 60 9.02 -8.97 8.61
CA THR A 60 9.52 -9.04 7.23
C THR A 60 9.87 -10.49 6.85
N ARG A 61 10.66 -11.19 7.67
CA ARG A 61 11.02 -12.61 7.48
C ARG A 61 9.78 -13.50 7.38
N PHE A 62 8.87 -13.40 8.36
CA PHE A 62 7.65 -14.18 8.41
C PHE A 62 6.76 -13.97 7.18
N THR A 63 6.63 -12.71 6.74
CA THR A 63 5.86 -12.34 5.55
C THR A 63 6.44 -12.97 4.29
N ILE A 64 7.76 -12.86 4.09
CA ILE A 64 8.46 -13.42 2.93
C ILE A 64 8.37 -14.94 2.91
N SER A 65 8.55 -15.61 4.04
CA SER A 65 8.38 -17.07 4.13
C SER A 65 6.97 -17.50 3.69
N ARG A 66 5.92 -16.83 4.20
CA ARG A 66 4.53 -17.11 3.81
C ARG A 66 4.25 -16.86 2.33
N LEU A 67 4.84 -15.81 1.74
CA LEU A 67 4.70 -15.53 0.30
C LEU A 67 5.44 -16.57 -0.57
N ARG A 68 6.62 -17.05 -0.15
CA ARG A 68 7.32 -18.16 -0.82
C ARG A 68 6.51 -19.45 -0.77
N ALA A 69 5.92 -19.77 0.38
CA ALA A 69 5.04 -20.93 0.52
C ALA A 69 3.80 -20.81 -0.37
N HIS A 70 3.20 -19.62 -0.45
CA HIS A 70 2.09 -19.34 -1.36
C HIS A 70 2.49 -19.49 -2.83
N LEU A 71 3.60 -18.89 -3.25
CA LEU A 71 4.14 -18.98 -4.60
C LEU A 71 4.34 -20.44 -5.01
N ARG A 72 4.97 -21.24 -4.15
CA ARG A 72 5.16 -22.68 -4.40
C ARG A 72 3.83 -23.40 -4.57
N LYS A 73 2.85 -23.13 -3.68
CA LYS A 73 1.50 -23.68 -3.81
C LYS A 73 0.85 -23.36 -5.15
N LEU A 74 1.03 -22.12 -5.65
CA LEU A 74 0.53 -21.72 -6.95
C LEU A 74 1.21 -22.50 -8.09
N VAL A 75 2.54 -22.59 -8.10
CA VAL A 75 3.29 -23.12 -9.26
C VAL A 75 3.49 -24.63 -9.25
N GLU A 76 3.30 -25.30 -8.11
CA GLU A 76 3.52 -26.74 -8.01
C GLU A 76 2.23 -27.53 -7.77
N TYR A 77 1.32 -27.02 -6.94
CA TYR A 77 0.18 -27.79 -6.42
C TYR A 77 -1.21 -27.25 -6.84
N SER A 78 -1.27 -26.24 -7.70
CA SER A 78 -2.54 -25.61 -8.09
C SER A 78 -3.05 -26.14 -9.44
N ARG A 79 -4.32 -25.87 -9.74
CA ARG A 79 -4.89 -26.13 -11.07
C ARG A 79 -4.15 -25.42 -12.20
N PHE A 80 -3.53 -24.27 -11.91
CA PHE A 80 -2.68 -23.58 -12.87
C PHE A 80 -1.41 -24.42 -13.15
N ALA A 81 -0.77 -24.96 -12.11
CA ALA A 81 0.36 -25.87 -12.26
C ALA A 81 -0.03 -27.13 -13.05
N ASP A 82 -1.16 -27.76 -12.73
CA ASP A 82 -1.69 -28.93 -13.47
C ASP A 82 -1.83 -28.62 -14.97
N SER A 83 -2.34 -27.42 -15.30
CA SER A 83 -2.49 -26.98 -16.70
C SER A 83 -1.14 -26.79 -17.41
N LEU A 84 -0.12 -26.30 -16.71
CA LEU A 84 1.23 -26.14 -17.26
C LEU A 84 1.93 -27.50 -17.44
N CYS A 85 1.78 -28.41 -16.47
CA CYS A 85 2.25 -29.79 -16.55
C CYS A 85 1.68 -30.50 -17.78
N ALA A 86 0.35 -30.40 -17.99
CA ALA A 86 -0.31 -30.99 -19.14
C ALA A 86 0.19 -30.40 -20.46
N LYS A 87 0.37 -29.07 -20.55
CA LYS A 87 0.92 -28.39 -21.73
C LYS A 87 2.36 -28.80 -22.01
N ALA A 88 3.23 -28.85 -21.00
CA ALA A 88 4.62 -29.26 -21.16
C ALA A 88 4.72 -30.71 -21.65
N LYS A 89 3.93 -31.62 -21.05
CA LYS A 89 3.86 -33.03 -21.45
C LYS A 89 3.43 -33.18 -22.91
N ALA A 90 2.42 -32.41 -23.35
CA ALA A 90 1.98 -32.40 -24.74
C ALA A 90 3.06 -31.91 -25.73
N GLN A 91 4.00 -31.09 -25.27
CA GLN A 91 5.15 -30.60 -26.05
C GLN A 91 6.40 -31.49 -25.91
N GLY A 92 6.31 -32.65 -25.25
CA GLY A 92 7.47 -33.51 -24.97
C GLY A 92 8.48 -32.91 -24.00
N LYS A 93 8.09 -31.89 -23.22
CA LYS A 93 8.93 -31.21 -22.23
C LYS A 93 8.51 -31.59 -20.81
N VAL A 94 9.44 -31.48 -19.87
CA VAL A 94 9.17 -31.61 -18.44
C VAL A 94 8.89 -30.23 -17.86
N TYR A 95 7.76 -30.07 -17.20
CA TYR A 95 7.46 -28.84 -16.45
C TYR A 95 8.37 -28.74 -15.21
N ARG A 96 9.09 -27.63 -15.08
CA ARG A 96 9.93 -27.31 -13.93
C ARG A 96 9.33 -26.10 -13.21
N TRP A 97 8.70 -26.34 -12.06
CA TRP A 97 8.08 -25.28 -11.28
C TRP A 97 9.11 -24.25 -10.78
N GLN A 98 10.38 -24.65 -10.66
CA GLN A 98 11.49 -23.78 -10.26
C GLN A 98 11.70 -22.61 -11.23
N ASP A 99 11.44 -22.83 -12.53
CA ASP A 99 11.54 -21.78 -13.55
C ASP A 99 10.52 -20.66 -13.29
N MET A 100 9.35 -21.01 -12.74
CA MET A 100 8.32 -20.03 -12.37
C MET A 100 8.69 -19.30 -11.06
N VAL A 101 9.29 -20.00 -10.10
CA VAL A 101 9.78 -19.37 -8.86
C VAL A 101 10.89 -18.37 -9.13
N ALA A 102 11.79 -18.67 -10.08
CA ALA A 102 12.86 -17.76 -10.48
C ALA A 102 12.36 -16.43 -11.08
N ARG A 103 11.07 -16.34 -11.44
CA ARG A 103 10.43 -15.12 -11.94
C ARG A 103 9.95 -14.17 -10.85
N VAL A 104 9.93 -14.58 -9.58
CA VAL A 104 9.42 -13.75 -8.48
C VAL A 104 10.49 -13.55 -7.42
N HIS A 105 10.87 -12.30 -7.20
CA HIS A 105 11.89 -11.89 -6.25
C HIS A 105 11.23 -11.13 -5.11
N LEU A 106 11.52 -11.52 -3.87
CA LEU A 106 10.93 -10.93 -2.67
C LEU A 106 12.00 -10.19 -1.86
N LEU A 107 11.78 -8.91 -1.64
CA LEU A 107 12.66 -8.00 -0.89
C LEU A 107 11.89 -7.42 0.29
N GLY A 108 12.60 -7.05 1.36
CA GLY A 108 11.99 -6.58 2.60
C GLY A 108 12.65 -5.32 3.12
N VAL A 109 11.83 -4.36 3.57
CA VAL A 109 12.28 -3.15 4.26
C VAL A 109 11.35 -2.81 5.43
N GLU A 110 11.92 -2.20 6.46
CA GLU A 110 11.19 -1.82 7.67
C GLU A 110 10.80 -0.35 7.64
N VAL A 111 9.54 -0.06 8.00
CA VAL A 111 9.04 1.30 8.15
C VAL A 111 7.92 1.33 9.19
N ASP A 112 7.97 2.31 10.08
CA ASP A 112 6.83 2.76 10.87
C ASP A 112 6.34 4.10 10.31
N LEU A 113 5.11 4.11 9.78
CA LEU A 113 4.54 5.30 9.14
C LEU A 113 4.14 6.38 10.13
N CYS A 114 4.05 6.04 11.42
CA CYS A 114 3.83 7.00 12.51
C CYS A 114 5.14 7.54 13.10
N ASP A 115 6.29 7.11 12.57
CA ASP A 115 7.62 7.64 12.89
C ASP A 115 8.23 8.22 11.61
N LEU A 116 8.17 9.55 11.47
CA LEU A 116 8.62 10.24 10.28
C LEU A 116 10.12 10.02 10.01
N LYS A 117 10.95 9.84 11.06
CA LYS A 117 12.37 9.51 10.89
C LYS A 117 12.54 8.12 10.29
N SER A 118 11.70 7.16 10.69
CA SER A 118 11.66 5.84 10.07
C SER A 118 11.30 5.92 8.58
N VAL A 119 10.36 6.82 8.21
CA VAL A 119 9.99 7.06 6.80
C VAL A 119 11.17 7.61 6.00
N TYR A 120 11.84 8.66 6.46
CA TYR A 120 13.01 9.21 5.77
C TYR A 120 14.18 8.22 5.69
N ALA A 121 14.39 7.42 6.74
CA ALA A 121 15.46 6.42 6.76
C ALA A 121 15.22 5.30 5.73
N VAL A 122 13.97 4.83 5.58
CA VAL A 122 13.67 3.79 4.59
C VAL A 122 13.74 4.32 3.16
N THR A 123 13.35 5.58 2.92
CA THR A 123 13.41 6.18 1.58
C THR A 123 14.84 6.47 1.17
N ASP A 124 15.69 7.00 2.05
CA ASP A 124 17.14 7.13 1.79
C ASP A 124 17.76 5.76 1.45
N ARG A 125 17.38 4.71 2.16
CA ARG A 125 17.86 3.34 1.86
C ARG A 125 17.38 2.84 0.50
N LEU A 126 16.15 3.14 0.09
CA LEU A 126 15.59 2.73 -1.20
C LEU A 126 16.21 3.51 -2.37
N VAL A 127 16.40 4.82 -2.21
CA VAL A 127 16.89 5.74 -3.24
C VAL A 127 18.41 5.69 -3.37
N ASN A 128 19.13 5.79 -2.25
CA ASN A 128 20.59 5.94 -2.22
C ASN A 128 21.32 4.65 -1.81
N GLY A 129 20.61 3.73 -1.18
CA GLY A 129 21.19 2.53 -0.57
C GLY A 129 21.01 1.26 -1.39
N THR A 130 21.02 0.14 -0.67
CA THR A 130 20.70 -1.18 -1.19
C THR A 130 19.78 -1.92 -0.24
N ILE A 131 18.98 -2.82 -0.80
CA ILE A 131 18.06 -3.67 -0.06
C ILE A 131 18.31 -5.16 -0.36
N GLY A 132 17.66 -6.02 0.41
CA GLY A 132 17.83 -7.46 0.29
C GLY A 132 16.66 -8.24 0.89
N SER A 133 16.72 -9.55 0.72
CA SER A 133 15.88 -10.52 1.41
C SER A 133 16.47 -10.78 2.81
N PRO A 134 15.67 -10.72 3.89
CA PRO A 134 16.16 -10.88 5.26
C PRO A 134 16.60 -12.31 5.61
N ASP A 135 16.26 -13.29 4.75
CA ASP A 135 16.63 -14.71 4.86
C ASP A 135 17.44 -15.14 3.62
N ALA A 136 18.37 -14.31 3.18
CA ALA A 136 19.13 -14.62 2.00
C ALA A 136 20.02 -15.87 2.23
N THR A 137 19.78 -16.91 1.41
CA THR A 137 20.54 -18.17 1.39
C THR A 137 21.25 -18.35 0.04
N THR A 138 22.34 -19.10 0.01
CA THR A 138 23.02 -19.50 -1.24
C THR A 138 22.12 -20.43 -2.08
N MET A 139 22.52 -20.69 -3.33
CA MET A 139 21.84 -21.62 -4.26
C MET A 139 21.58 -23.00 -3.65
N ASP A 140 22.46 -23.45 -2.76
CA ASP A 140 22.39 -24.75 -2.08
C ASP A 140 21.59 -24.71 -0.76
N GLY A 141 20.99 -23.55 -0.45
CA GLY A 141 20.25 -23.32 0.80
C GLY A 141 21.15 -23.11 2.03
N LEU A 142 22.43 -22.79 1.84
CA LEU A 142 23.35 -22.44 2.94
C LEU A 142 23.16 -20.98 3.36
N LYS A 143 23.50 -20.66 4.61
CA LYS A 143 23.38 -19.30 5.15
C LYS A 143 24.34 -18.34 4.43
N LEU A 144 23.91 -17.11 4.13
CA LEU A 144 24.84 -16.05 3.73
C LEU A 144 25.75 -15.64 4.92
N PRO A 145 26.97 -15.14 4.67
CA PRO A 145 27.87 -14.65 5.73
C PRO A 145 27.21 -13.58 6.62
N VAL A 146 27.57 -13.58 7.90
CA VAL A 146 27.17 -12.54 8.87
C VAL A 146 27.62 -11.17 8.36
N GLY A 147 26.71 -10.20 8.31
CA GLY A 147 26.98 -8.85 7.78
C GLY A 147 26.59 -8.63 6.31
N SER A 148 26.10 -9.66 5.61
CA SER A 148 25.52 -9.50 4.26
C SER A 148 24.26 -8.59 4.30
N PRO A 149 24.01 -7.74 3.29
CA PRO A 149 22.80 -6.92 3.25
C PRO A 149 21.53 -7.78 3.36
N GLY A 150 20.72 -7.58 4.40
CA GLY A 150 19.57 -8.43 4.73
C GLY A 150 19.80 -9.42 5.89
N THR A 151 21.04 -9.77 6.23
CA THR A 151 21.37 -10.63 7.39
C THR A 151 21.69 -9.84 8.66
N ALA A 152 21.66 -8.50 8.60
CA ALA A 152 22.05 -7.59 9.69
C ALA A 152 21.26 -7.73 11.01
N SER A 153 20.06 -8.33 10.97
CA SER A 153 19.21 -8.58 12.14
C SER A 153 19.22 -10.05 12.62
N TYR A 154 20.25 -10.82 12.23
CA TYR A 154 20.41 -12.21 12.68
C TYR A 154 21.23 -12.26 13.97
N SER A 155 20.65 -12.86 15.02
CA SER A 155 21.37 -13.30 16.23
C SER A 155 21.41 -14.83 16.25
N PRO A 156 22.50 -15.47 16.71
CA PRO A 156 22.55 -16.92 16.93
C PRO A 156 21.41 -17.46 17.79
N ASP A 157 20.85 -16.63 18.67
CA ASP A 157 19.84 -16.99 19.67
C ASP A 157 18.39 -16.78 19.20
N ALA A 158 18.19 -16.28 17.97
CA ALA A 158 16.85 -16.05 17.44
C ALA A 158 16.15 -17.40 17.16
N GLN A 159 15.11 -17.74 17.94
CA GLN A 159 14.27 -18.91 17.65
C GLN A 159 13.66 -18.79 16.25
N GLN A 160 14.05 -19.71 15.37
CA GLN A 160 13.51 -19.81 14.03
C GLN A 160 12.08 -20.36 14.08
N ASP A 161 11.18 -19.72 13.35
CA ASP A 161 9.80 -20.18 13.19
C ASP A 161 9.79 -21.60 12.57
N ARG A 162 8.84 -22.47 12.94
CA ARG A 162 8.72 -23.83 12.39
C ARG A 162 8.66 -23.84 10.85
N TRP A 163 8.18 -22.77 10.23
CA TRP A 163 8.11 -22.58 8.79
C TRP A 163 9.25 -21.70 8.23
N ALA A 164 10.17 -21.23 9.07
CA ALA A 164 11.41 -20.57 8.68
C ALA A 164 12.59 -21.51 8.95
N LEU A 165 13.17 -22.08 7.89
CA LEU A 165 14.48 -22.78 7.89
C LEU A 165 14.84 -23.54 9.20
N SER A 166 14.08 -24.57 9.59
CA SER A 166 14.52 -25.45 10.69
C SER A 166 15.77 -26.25 10.28
N GLN A 167 16.84 -26.17 11.07
CA GLN A 167 18.07 -26.99 10.91
C GLN A 167 18.02 -28.35 11.63
N LYS A 168 16.87 -28.79 12.16
CA LYS A 168 16.76 -30.08 12.85
C LYS A 168 16.95 -31.26 11.89
N GLU A 169 17.76 -32.23 12.30
CA GLU A 169 17.89 -33.54 11.65
C GLU A 169 16.51 -34.20 11.53
N GLY A 170 16.13 -34.64 10.33
CA GLY A 170 14.77 -35.15 10.03
C GLY A 170 13.77 -34.11 9.50
N SER A 171 14.19 -32.87 9.25
CA SER A 171 13.39 -31.89 8.48
C SER A 171 13.46 -32.22 6.99
N ASP A 172 12.38 -32.78 6.44
CA ASP A 172 12.28 -33.08 5.02
C ASP A 172 12.41 -31.78 4.20
N GLY A 173 13.35 -31.75 3.26
CA GLY A 173 13.65 -30.57 2.42
C GLY A 173 12.47 -30.00 1.63
N GLU A 174 11.33 -30.70 1.61
CA GLU A 174 10.04 -30.21 1.09
C GLU A 174 9.44 -29.04 1.89
N GLN A 175 9.90 -28.74 3.11
CA GLN A 175 9.41 -27.57 3.88
C GLN A 175 10.34 -26.35 3.82
N ARG A 176 11.40 -26.39 2.99
CA ARG A 176 12.25 -25.22 2.77
C ARG A 176 11.47 -24.17 1.99
N SER A 177 11.28 -22.99 2.58
CA SER A 177 10.83 -21.79 1.85
C SER A 177 11.94 -21.39 0.86
N TRP A 178 11.89 -21.95 -0.34
CA TRP A 178 12.83 -21.67 -1.43
C TRP A 178 12.74 -20.22 -1.89
N GLY A 179 13.88 -19.59 -2.08
CA GLY A 179 14.01 -18.28 -2.69
C GLY A 179 15.48 -17.88 -2.77
N TRP A 180 15.87 -17.27 -3.89
CA TRP A 180 17.21 -16.74 -4.06
C TRP A 180 17.42 -15.60 -3.06
N GLY A 181 18.40 -15.75 -2.19
CA GLY A 181 18.79 -14.70 -1.28
C GLY A 181 19.38 -13.53 -2.05
N LEU A 182 18.57 -12.52 -2.35
CA LEU A 182 19.06 -11.30 -2.95
C LEU A 182 19.58 -10.37 -1.86
N SER A 183 20.80 -9.89 -2.01
CA SER A 183 21.42 -8.94 -1.09
C SER A 183 22.17 -7.88 -1.89
N GLY A 184 22.16 -6.63 -1.42
CA GLY A 184 22.91 -5.56 -2.07
C GLY A 184 22.25 -5.05 -3.35
N ILE A 185 20.92 -5.21 -3.48
CA ILE A 185 20.19 -4.75 -4.66
C ILE A 185 19.95 -3.25 -4.55
N ARG A 186 20.48 -2.50 -5.51
CA ARG A 186 20.07 -1.11 -5.75
C ARG A 186 18.81 -1.12 -6.60
N ILE A 187 17.79 -0.37 -6.19
CA ILE A 187 16.52 -0.29 -6.92
C ILE A 187 16.66 0.74 -8.03
N PRO A 188 16.51 0.36 -9.32
CA PRO A 188 16.69 1.29 -10.42
C PRO A 188 15.47 2.20 -10.63
N ARG A 189 14.28 1.69 -10.30
CA ARG A 189 12.99 2.38 -10.44
C ARG A 189 11.90 1.65 -9.64
N LEU A 190 10.77 2.31 -9.45
CA LEU A 190 9.53 1.72 -8.96
C LEU A 190 8.45 1.87 -10.03
N ASP A 191 7.91 0.75 -10.48
CA ASP A 191 6.82 0.72 -11.47
C ASP A 191 5.47 0.86 -10.79
N VAL A 192 5.33 0.30 -9.58
CA VAL A 192 4.11 0.37 -8.78
C VAL A 192 4.45 0.58 -7.30
N VAL A 193 3.75 1.49 -6.64
CA VAL A 193 3.74 1.66 -5.19
C VAL A 193 2.30 1.59 -4.69
N VAL A 194 2.02 0.65 -3.78
CA VAL A 194 0.70 0.49 -3.15
C VAL A 194 0.75 0.99 -1.70
N LEU A 195 0.02 2.08 -1.45
CA LEU A 195 -0.08 2.77 -0.17
C LEU A 195 -1.31 2.24 0.58
N ASN A 196 -1.11 1.11 1.28
CA ASN A 196 -2.15 0.30 1.91
C ASN A 196 -2.18 0.40 3.43
N ALA A 197 -1.02 0.52 4.07
CA ALA A 197 -0.93 0.46 5.53
C ALA A 197 -1.87 1.48 6.20
N GLY A 198 -2.30 1.20 7.41
CA GLY A 198 -3.17 2.11 8.13
C GLY A 198 -3.78 1.51 9.40
N ILE A 199 -4.36 2.38 10.21
CA ILE A 199 -5.09 2.06 11.43
C ILE A 199 -6.50 2.64 11.36
N GLY A 200 -7.43 2.04 12.12
CA GLY A 200 -8.80 2.51 12.22
C GLY A 200 -9.00 3.58 13.29
N GLY A 201 -8.15 3.61 14.32
CA GLY A 201 -8.30 4.56 15.42
C GLY A 201 -9.64 4.42 16.15
N TRP A 202 -10.11 3.19 16.39
CA TRP A 202 -11.38 2.92 17.06
C TRP A 202 -11.17 2.40 18.48
N THR A 203 -11.95 2.91 19.42
CA THR A 203 -12.00 2.46 20.83
C THR A 203 -13.08 1.41 21.06
N GLY A 204 -14.10 1.35 20.19
CA GLY A 204 -15.17 0.35 20.32
C GLY A 204 -16.35 0.55 19.38
N ILE A 205 -17.48 -0.02 19.77
CA ILE A 205 -18.75 0.01 19.06
C ILE A 205 -19.84 0.52 20.00
N ASN A 206 -20.65 1.47 19.52
CA ASN A 206 -21.91 1.82 20.17
C ASN A 206 -22.93 0.69 19.93
N TRP A 207 -22.98 -0.28 20.84
CA TRP A 207 -23.80 -1.49 20.71
C TRP A 207 -25.30 -1.23 20.55
N PRO A 208 -25.95 -0.35 21.34
CA PRO A 208 -27.36 -0.04 21.13
C PRO A 208 -27.65 0.50 19.73
N LYS A 209 -26.82 1.43 19.23
CA LYS A 209 -26.94 1.97 17.88
C LYS A 209 -26.67 0.90 16.82
N ALA A 210 -25.64 0.08 17.02
CA ALA A 210 -25.29 -1.01 16.10
C ALA A 210 -26.45 -2.00 15.96
N ILE A 211 -26.98 -2.51 17.07
CA ILE A 211 -28.12 -3.44 17.07
C ILE A 211 -29.33 -2.81 16.38
N TRP A 212 -29.68 -1.58 16.75
CA TRP A 212 -30.82 -0.87 16.15
C TRP A 212 -30.66 -0.74 14.62
N THR A 213 -29.54 -0.18 14.16
CA THR A 213 -29.29 0.03 12.73
C THR A 213 -29.21 -1.27 11.94
N VAL A 214 -28.63 -2.33 12.49
CA VAL A 214 -28.57 -3.66 11.86
C VAL A 214 -29.96 -4.27 11.73
N LEU A 215 -30.85 -4.07 12.72
CA LEU A 215 -32.23 -4.56 12.67
C LEU A 215 -33.12 -3.74 11.74
N THR A 216 -32.92 -2.42 11.65
CA THR A 216 -33.75 -1.55 10.80
C THR A 216 -33.27 -1.46 9.36
N ASP A 217 -31.96 -1.57 9.13
CA ASP A 217 -31.35 -1.39 7.81
C ASP A 217 -30.01 -2.13 7.68
N LEU A 218 -30.12 -3.45 7.60
CA LEU A 218 -28.96 -4.34 7.59
C LEU A 218 -27.89 -3.95 6.58
N THR A 219 -28.25 -3.75 5.30
CA THR A 219 -27.29 -3.49 4.23
C THR A 219 -26.57 -2.17 4.43
N GLU A 220 -27.28 -1.09 4.79
CA GLU A 220 -26.66 0.21 5.04
C GLU A 220 -25.74 0.13 6.27
N ALA A 221 -26.23 -0.47 7.36
CA ALA A 221 -25.51 -0.57 8.63
C ALA A 221 -24.14 -1.26 8.50
N VAL A 222 -24.04 -2.30 7.67
CA VAL A 222 -22.76 -3.00 7.46
C VAL A 222 -21.97 -2.50 6.26
N THR A 223 -22.52 -1.57 5.46
CA THR A 223 -21.80 -0.94 4.33
C THR A 223 -21.20 0.42 4.71
N TRP A 224 -21.97 1.23 5.45
CA TRP A 224 -21.59 2.54 5.97
C TRP A 224 -21.93 2.65 7.47
N PRO A 225 -21.24 1.89 8.33
CA PRO A 225 -21.52 1.85 9.77
C PRO A 225 -21.34 3.21 10.45
N THR A 226 -22.39 3.67 11.14
CA THR A 226 -22.40 4.93 11.91
C THR A 226 -22.25 4.73 13.43
N TYR A 227 -21.90 3.51 13.85
CA TYR A 227 -21.84 3.08 15.26
C TYR A 227 -20.42 2.80 15.76
N LYS A 228 -19.40 3.13 14.96
CA LYS A 228 -18.00 3.03 15.38
C LYS A 228 -17.67 4.17 16.35
N LEU A 229 -16.93 3.86 17.40
CA LEU A 229 -16.42 4.86 18.35
C LEU A 229 -14.95 5.08 18.06
N ALA A 230 -14.57 6.32 17.79
CA ALA A 230 -13.20 6.72 17.50
C ALA A 230 -12.41 7.05 18.78
N ASP A 231 -11.09 6.93 18.67
CA ASP A 231 -10.11 7.43 19.64
C ASP A 231 -9.77 8.88 19.31
N VAL A 232 -10.63 9.80 19.76
CA VAL A 232 -10.52 11.24 19.46
C VAL A 232 -9.27 11.81 20.14
N GLY A 233 -8.49 12.61 19.42
CA GLY A 233 -7.26 13.22 19.92
C GLY A 233 -6.05 12.28 19.94
N ALA A 234 -6.13 11.08 19.36
CA ALA A 234 -5.00 10.15 19.33
C ALA A 234 -3.84 10.71 18.49
N THR A 235 -2.67 10.91 19.11
CA THR A 235 -1.45 11.40 18.45
C THR A 235 -0.38 10.31 18.31
N THR A 236 0.57 10.53 17.39
CA THR A 236 1.78 9.73 17.32
C THR A 236 2.66 9.96 18.55
N LYS A 237 3.68 9.11 18.72
CA LYS A 237 4.74 9.36 19.71
C LYS A 237 5.53 10.61 19.30
N PRO A 238 6.16 11.33 20.26
CA PRO A 238 7.05 12.43 19.94
C PRO A 238 8.10 12.03 18.90
N GLN A 239 8.23 12.84 17.86
CA GLN A 239 9.15 12.68 16.75
C GLN A 239 10.50 13.33 17.07
N LEU A 240 10.53 14.36 17.92
CA LEU A 240 11.74 15.02 18.37
C LEU A 240 12.31 14.30 19.61
N TYR A 241 13.64 14.16 19.69
CA TYR A 241 14.25 13.57 20.87
C TYR A 241 14.16 14.56 22.04
N SER A 242 13.57 14.13 23.16
CA SER A 242 13.77 14.84 24.42
C SER A 242 15.21 14.61 24.88
N THR A 243 15.99 15.68 25.00
CA THR A 243 17.40 15.67 25.41
C THR A 243 17.61 15.29 26.88
N SER A 244 16.58 14.82 27.60
CA SER A 244 16.59 14.68 29.07
C SER A 244 16.63 13.25 29.62
N SER A 245 16.63 12.18 28.82
CA SER A 245 16.57 10.80 29.35
C SER A 245 17.87 9.98 29.26
N LYS A 246 19.05 10.60 29.34
CA LYS A 246 20.33 9.87 29.46
C LYS A 246 20.64 9.28 30.85
N THR A 247 19.68 9.30 31.76
CA THR A 247 19.79 8.64 33.08
C THR A 247 18.48 7.98 33.49
N ALA A 248 18.12 6.87 32.85
CA ALA A 248 17.28 5.86 33.48
C ALA A 248 17.75 4.49 33.01
N LYS A 249 18.29 3.72 33.96
CA LYS A 249 18.73 2.34 33.76
C LYS A 249 17.54 1.45 33.43
N SER A 250 17.84 0.41 32.65
CA SER A 250 17.04 -0.78 32.38
C SER A 250 16.36 -1.39 33.61
N SER A 251 15.05 -1.62 33.52
CA SER A 251 14.39 -2.76 34.18
C SER A 251 13.15 -3.16 33.41
N ASP A 252 13.03 -4.46 33.15
CA ASP A 252 11.93 -5.13 32.48
C ASP A 252 10.58 -4.93 33.19
N GLY A 253 9.50 -4.79 32.41
CA GLY A 253 8.13 -4.77 32.91
C GLY A 253 7.13 -4.33 31.85
N GLU A 254 6.40 -5.30 31.28
CA GLU A 254 5.19 -5.04 30.49
C GLU A 254 4.07 -4.43 31.35
N ALA A 255 3.27 -3.60 30.66
CA ALA A 255 1.97 -3.08 31.04
C ALA A 255 1.92 -1.88 32.01
N THR A 256 1.04 -0.95 31.62
CA THR A 256 0.59 0.29 32.29
C THR A 256 1.59 1.43 32.35
N ASP A 257 1.67 2.19 31.25
CA ASP A 257 1.96 3.62 31.35
C ASP A 257 1.00 4.38 30.41
N HIS A 258 -0.26 4.46 30.86
CA HIS A 258 -1.22 5.43 30.37
C HIS A 258 -1.16 6.63 31.32
N LEU A 259 -1.08 7.82 30.73
CA LEU A 259 -1.20 9.13 31.36
C LEU A 259 0.06 9.59 32.09
N LEU A 260 0.86 10.41 31.41
CA LEU A 260 1.04 11.83 31.76
C LEU A 260 1.84 12.52 30.65
N ASN A 261 1.35 13.69 30.24
CA ASN A 261 1.88 14.59 29.23
C ASN A 261 3.42 14.65 29.21
N GLY A 262 4.02 14.04 28.19
CA GLY A 262 5.29 14.50 27.64
C GLY A 262 5.02 15.62 26.63
N GLU A 263 4.34 16.69 27.05
CA GLU A 263 4.29 17.92 26.27
C GLU A 263 5.71 18.49 26.29
N ASN A 264 6.48 18.18 25.26
CA ASN A 264 7.55 19.06 24.87
C ASN A 264 6.84 20.25 24.21
N PRO A 265 6.77 21.45 24.82
CA PRO A 265 5.95 22.56 24.32
C PRO A 265 6.39 23.08 22.93
N GLU A 266 7.47 22.53 22.38
CA GLU A 266 8.01 22.86 21.06
C GLU A 266 7.53 21.92 19.93
N GLU A 267 6.98 20.73 20.23
CA GLU A 267 6.56 19.78 19.17
C GLU A 267 5.04 19.86 18.90
N PRO A 268 4.61 20.18 17.66
CA PRO A 268 3.20 20.19 17.32
C PRO A 268 2.61 18.77 17.33
N PRO A 269 1.34 18.59 17.72
CA PRO A 269 0.69 17.29 17.71
C PRO A 269 0.57 16.74 16.28
N LEU A 270 0.76 15.43 16.14
CA LEU A 270 0.58 14.71 14.89
C LEU A 270 -0.45 13.61 15.06
N GLY A 271 -1.61 13.71 14.41
CA GLY A 271 -2.71 12.75 14.53
C GLY A 271 -2.31 11.35 14.08
N ALA A 272 -2.48 10.33 14.92
CA ALA A 272 -1.99 8.98 14.69
C ALA A 272 -2.66 8.31 13.48
N THR A 273 -3.98 8.41 13.37
CA THR A 273 -4.75 7.81 12.28
C THR A 273 -4.45 8.50 10.95
N PHE A 274 -4.40 9.83 10.95
CA PHE A 274 -3.99 10.63 9.80
C PHE A 274 -2.55 10.31 9.36
N CYS A 275 -1.62 10.23 10.31
CA CYS A 275 -0.22 9.93 10.02
C CYS A 275 -0.06 8.54 9.40
N SER A 276 -0.67 7.53 10.01
CA SER A 276 -0.61 6.15 9.52
C SER A 276 -1.26 5.95 8.15
N ASN A 277 -2.37 6.64 7.89
CA ASN A 277 -3.20 6.42 6.70
C ASN A 277 -2.87 7.34 5.52
N VAL A 278 -2.29 8.52 5.78
CA VAL A 278 -2.08 9.57 4.78
C VAL A 278 -0.68 10.18 4.90
N PHE A 279 -0.33 10.84 6.01
CA PHE A 279 0.86 11.72 6.03
C PHE A 279 2.19 10.97 5.95
N GLY A 280 2.32 9.83 6.63
CA GLY A 280 3.49 8.96 6.51
C GLY A 280 3.66 8.44 5.07
N HIS A 281 2.57 8.06 4.40
CA HIS A 281 2.59 7.69 2.98
C HIS A 281 2.85 8.88 2.06
N TYR A 282 2.38 10.07 2.43
CA TYR A 282 2.56 11.30 1.67
C TYR A 282 4.05 11.67 1.59
N ILE A 283 4.75 11.60 2.72
CA ILE A 283 6.21 11.79 2.79
C ILE A 283 6.92 10.63 2.08
N LEU A 284 6.55 9.37 2.36
CA LEU A 284 7.13 8.19 1.71
C LEU A 284 7.07 8.31 0.18
N ALA A 285 5.93 8.69 -0.38
CA ALA A 285 5.76 8.82 -1.82
C ALA A 285 6.55 10.00 -2.38
N HIS A 286 6.59 11.17 -1.70
CA HIS A 286 7.44 12.30 -2.09
C HIS A 286 8.92 11.90 -2.19
N GLU A 287 9.44 11.26 -1.15
CA GLU A 287 10.85 10.86 -1.10
C GLU A 287 11.19 9.74 -2.10
N LEU A 288 10.18 9.01 -2.61
CA LEU A 288 10.35 8.02 -3.68
C LEU A 288 10.21 8.61 -5.10
N MET A 289 9.98 9.92 -5.25
CA MET A 289 9.87 10.57 -6.56
C MET A 289 11.04 10.29 -7.52
N PRO A 290 12.32 10.21 -7.07
CA PRO A 290 13.43 9.83 -7.95
C PRO A 290 13.29 8.42 -8.55
N LEU A 291 12.65 7.48 -7.84
CA LEU A 291 12.43 6.12 -8.34
C LEU A 291 11.13 5.99 -9.16
N LEU A 292 10.16 6.89 -8.93
CA LEU A 292 8.83 6.86 -9.56
C LEU A 292 8.76 7.70 -10.84
N SER A 293 9.56 8.76 -10.93
CA SER A 293 9.63 9.62 -12.10
C SER A 293 10.55 9.01 -13.16
N ARG A 294 10.24 9.20 -14.44
CA ARG A 294 11.07 8.69 -15.54
C ARG A 294 11.44 9.79 -16.51
N THR A 295 12.66 9.74 -17.03
CA THR A 295 13.10 10.60 -18.12
C THR A 295 12.28 10.30 -19.36
N ALA A 296 11.68 11.33 -19.98
CA ALA A 296 10.97 11.15 -21.24
C ALA A 296 11.94 10.64 -22.33
N SER A 297 11.61 9.52 -22.96
CA SER A 297 12.33 8.93 -24.09
C SER A 297 11.33 8.45 -25.13
N SER A 298 11.78 8.26 -26.37
CA SER A 298 10.95 7.74 -27.48
C SER A 298 10.36 6.35 -27.19
N SER A 299 10.96 5.57 -26.28
CA SER A 299 10.47 4.26 -25.82
C SER A 299 9.74 4.28 -24.47
N ALA A 300 9.86 5.36 -23.67
CA ALA A 300 9.34 5.42 -22.31
C ALA A 300 8.30 6.52 -22.17
N THR A 301 7.03 6.18 -22.46
CA THR A 301 5.88 7.11 -22.38
C THR A 301 5.14 7.07 -21.04
N ALA A 302 5.42 6.08 -20.19
CA ALA A 302 4.77 5.89 -18.89
C ALA A 302 5.78 5.86 -17.74
N SER A 303 5.42 6.52 -16.64
CA SER A 303 6.12 6.61 -15.35
C SER A 303 5.56 5.61 -14.34
N GLY A 304 6.08 5.61 -13.10
CA GLY A 304 5.56 4.76 -12.03
C GLY A 304 4.10 5.06 -11.66
N ARG A 305 3.46 4.10 -10.98
CA ARG A 305 2.08 4.21 -10.51
C ARG A 305 2.03 4.27 -8.99
N ILE A 306 1.29 5.22 -8.45
CA ILE A 306 1.02 5.34 -7.02
C ILE A 306 -0.45 4.99 -6.78
N ILE A 307 -0.69 3.91 -6.05
CA ILE A 307 -2.03 3.37 -5.79
C ILE A 307 -2.36 3.58 -4.31
N TRP A 308 -3.29 4.49 -4.05
CA TRP A 308 -3.77 4.81 -2.72
C TRP A 308 -4.97 3.94 -2.33
N ILE A 309 -4.89 3.30 -1.16
CA ILE A 309 -6.01 2.53 -0.60
C ILE A 309 -6.89 3.44 0.27
N SER A 310 -8.00 3.85 -0.32
CA SER A 310 -9.13 4.54 0.33
C SER A 310 -10.16 3.54 0.89
N SER A 311 -11.33 4.03 1.31
CA SER A 311 -12.47 3.27 1.82
C SER A 311 -13.76 3.68 1.12
N ILE A 312 -14.77 2.81 1.07
CA ILE A 312 -16.12 3.18 0.64
C ILE A 312 -16.80 4.18 1.62
N GLU A 313 -16.26 4.27 2.84
CA GLU A 313 -16.74 5.13 3.92
C GLU A 313 -16.18 6.56 3.84
N ALA A 314 -15.37 6.86 2.82
CA ALA A 314 -14.78 8.18 2.54
C ALA A 314 -15.83 9.20 2.05
N GLN A 315 -16.80 9.51 2.92
CA GLN A 315 -17.90 10.43 2.66
C GLN A 315 -17.49 11.89 2.93
N SER A 316 -18.20 12.84 2.33
CA SER A 316 -17.88 14.27 2.44
C SER A 316 -18.07 14.81 3.85
N GLU A 317 -19.03 14.29 4.61
CA GLU A 317 -19.32 14.76 5.99
C GLU A 317 -18.20 14.49 7.00
N HIS A 318 -17.19 13.67 6.66
CA HIS A 318 -16.15 13.27 7.60
C HIS A 318 -14.88 14.11 7.54
N LEU A 319 -14.64 14.86 6.45
CA LEU A 319 -13.42 15.66 6.28
C LEU A 319 -13.71 17.12 6.63
N ASP A 320 -13.05 17.59 7.67
CA ASP A 320 -12.89 19.00 7.97
C ASP A 320 -11.52 19.46 7.47
N VAL A 321 -11.46 20.61 6.79
CA VAL A 321 -10.20 21.17 6.29
C VAL A 321 -9.43 21.85 7.41
N ASP A 322 -10.14 22.42 8.37
CA ASP A 322 -9.53 23.12 9.50
C ASP A 322 -8.96 22.13 10.54
N ASP A 323 -9.48 20.89 10.56
CA ASP A 323 -8.91 19.73 11.28
C ASP A 323 -8.48 18.62 10.32
N LEU A 324 -7.55 18.95 9.41
CA LEU A 324 -7.05 18.01 8.39
C LEU A 324 -6.47 16.72 8.97
N GLN A 325 -5.94 16.79 10.20
CA GLN A 325 -5.36 15.66 10.93
C GLN A 325 -6.41 14.79 11.63
N GLY A 326 -7.64 15.26 11.76
CA GLY A 326 -8.72 14.56 12.45
C GLY A 326 -8.46 14.42 13.96
N LEU A 327 -7.85 15.41 14.60
CA LEU A 327 -7.58 15.42 16.04
C LEU A 327 -8.87 15.57 16.86
N GLU A 328 -9.82 16.37 16.37
CA GLU A 328 -11.12 16.60 17.01
C GLU A 328 -12.23 15.74 16.38
N SER A 329 -11.94 15.09 15.26
CA SER A 329 -12.90 14.26 14.53
C SER A 329 -13.33 13.01 15.30
N HIS A 330 -14.65 12.76 15.33
CA HIS A 330 -15.24 11.48 15.75
C HIS A 330 -15.20 10.39 14.66
N ALA A 331 -14.63 10.69 13.50
CA ALA A 331 -14.48 9.78 12.36
C ALA A 331 -13.10 9.94 11.68
N PRO A 332 -11.97 9.83 12.43
CA PRO A 332 -10.64 10.15 11.92
C PRO A 332 -10.18 9.18 10.82
N TYR A 333 -10.63 7.93 10.85
CA TYR A 333 -10.37 6.97 9.77
C TYR A 333 -11.04 7.43 8.48
N GLU A 334 -12.34 7.73 8.53
CA GLU A 334 -13.12 8.12 7.38
C GLU A 334 -12.65 9.47 6.83
N SER A 335 -12.32 10.42 7.70
CA SER A 335 -11.68 11.70 7.36
C SER A 335 -10.39 11.48 6.56
N SER A 336 -9.48 10.63 7.06
CA SER A 336 -8.21 10.33 6.38
C SER A 336 -8.40 9.68 5.00
N LYS A 337 -9.43 8.84 4.84
CA LYS A 337 -9.76 8.20 3.56
C LYS A 337 -10.45 9.18 2.61
N ARG A 338 -11.24 10.12 3.12
CA ARG A 338 -11.81 11.22 2.33
C ARG A 338 -10.72 12.18 1.84
N LEU A 339 -9.76 12.52 2.68
CA LEU A 339 -8.58 13.31 2.29
C LEU A 339 -7.80 12.61 1.16
N THR A 340 -7.62 11.29 1.26
CA THR A 340 -6.99 10.49 0.19
C THR A 340 -7.74 10.63 -1.15
N ASP A 341 -9.07 10.50 -1.15
CA ASP A 341 -9.88 10.67 -2.36
C ASP A 341 -9.69 12.07 -2.97
N VAL A 342 -9.75 13.11 -2.13
CA VAL A 342 -9.61 14.51 -2.55
C VAL A 342 -8.24 14.76 -3.18
N LEU A 343 -7.14 14.35 -2.52
CA LEU A 343 -5.78 14.58 -3.01
C LEU A 343 -5.57 13.91 -4.38
N VAL A 344 -5.96 12.64 -4.51
CA VAL A 344 -5.74 11.87 -5.74
C VAL A 344 -6.60 12.40 -6.91
N LEU A 345 -7.90 12.59 -6.68
CA LEU A 345 -8.84 12.93 -7.75
C LEU A 345 -8.70 14.40 -8.21
N SER A 346 -8.36 15.31 -7.30
CA SER A 346 -8.14 16.72 -7.65
C SER A 346 -6.80 16.98 -8.35
N ARG A 347 -5.85 16.06 -8.30
CA ARG A 347 -4.45 16.27 -8.74
C ARG A 347 -4.27 16.81 -10.17
N LYS A 348 -5.13 16.38 -11.12
CA LYS A 348 -5.05 16.82 -12.52
C LYS A 348 -5.68 18.20 -12.76
N LEU A 349 -6.39 18.76 -11.78
CA LEU A 349 -6.95 20.10 -11.87
C LEU A 349 -5.83 21.14 -11.83
N ARG A 350 -5.90 22.16 -12.68
CA ARG A 350 -4.81 23.14 -12.86
C ARG A 350 -4.34 23.76 -11.54
N ALA A 351 -5.28 24.22 -10.71
CA ALA A 351 -4.95 24.89 -9.45
C ALA A 351 -4.33 23.91 -8.43
N ALA A 352 -4.91 22.72 -8.26
CA ALA A 352 -4.37 21.70 -7.37
C ALA A 352 -3.02 21.18 -7.85
N ASN A 353 -2.80 21.07 -9.17
CA ASN A 353 -1.54 20.66 -9.77
C ASN A 353 -0.40 21.64 -9.43
N ASN A 354 -0.71 22.94 -9.48
CA ASN A 354 0.22 23.99 -9.10
C ASN A 354 0.54 23.95 -7.60
N ALA A 355 -0.49 23.80 -6.74
CA ALA A 355 -0.31 23.70 -5.29
C ALA A 355 0.56 22.51 -4.88
N SER A 356 0.43 21.39 -5.59
CA SER A 356 1.17 20.16 -5.34
C SER A 356 2.48 20.03 -6.14
N SER A 357 2.93 21.07 -6.82
CA SER A 357 4.11 20.97 -7.71
C SER A 357 5.39 20.53 -7.00
N SER A 358 5.69 21.07 -5.82
CA SER A 358 6.86 20.73 -4.99
C SER A 358 6.86 19.27 -4.52
N TRP A 359 5.69 18.69 -4.26
CA TRP A 359 5.58 17.28 -3.91
C TRP A 359 6.10 16.31 -5.00
N PHE A 360 6.14 16.75 -6.26
CA PHE A 360 6.64 15.93 -7.38
C PHE A 360 8.05 16.33 -7.81
N ASP A 361 8.67 17.26 -7.11
CA ASP A 361 10.01 17.71 -7.44
C ASP A 361 11.03 16.70 -6.93
N CYS A 362 11.86 16.17 -7.82
CA CYS A 362 12.95 15.26 -7.45
C CYS A 362 14.14 16.00 -6.83
N SER A 363 14.32 17.30 -7.12
CA SER A 363 15.41 18.10 -6.55
C SER A 363 15.21 18.37 -5.05
N ASP A 364 13.97 18.25 -4.61
CA ASP A 364 13.55 18.35 -3.22
C ASP A 364 13.95 17.08 -2.41
N VAL A 365 14.40 16.00 -3.08
CA VAL A 365 14.81 14.73 -2.46
C VAL A 365 16.34 14.59 -2.50
N ARG A 366 16.93 14.14 -1.39
CA ARG A 366 18.38 13.90 -1.32
C ARG A 366 18.76 12.68 -2.16
N VAL A 367 19.35 12.91 -3.33
CA VAL A 367 19.99 11.87 -4.15
C VAL A 367 21.50 12.01 -4.02
N LYS A 368 22.20 10.97 -3.56
CA LYS A 368 23.67 10.97 -3.54
C LYS A 368 24.17 10.81 -4.98
N GLU A 369 24.95 11.79 -5.46
CA GLU A 369 25.63 11.68 -6.75
C GLU A 369 26.47 10.39 -6.76
N SER A 370 26.22 9.53 -7.75
CA SER A 370 27.15 8.47 -8.08
C SER A 370 28.42 9.12 -8.62
N GLN A 371 29.54 8.97 -7.90
CA GLN A 371 30.87 9.14 -8.48
C GLN A 371 31.02 8.10 -9.61
N SER A 372 30.53 8.42 -10.81
CA SER A 372 30.98 7.79 -12.03
C SER A 372 32.29 8.45 -12.39
N ASP A 373 33.38 7.70 -12.27
CA ASP A 373 34.76 8.07 -12.61
C ASP A 373 34.96 8.06 -14.15
N ASP A 374 33.98 8.57 -14.90
CA ASP A 374 34.06 8.75 -16.33
C ASP A 374 34.23 10.25 -16.62
N GLY A 375 35.49 10.64 -16.84
CA GLY A 375 35.85 11.97 -17.29
C GLY A 375 35.30 12.30 -18.68
N GLU A 376 35.17 13.61 -18.93
CA GLU A 376 34.90 14.25 -20.24
C GLU A 376 33.49 13.92 -20.79
N ASP A 377 32.50 14.81 -20.77
CA ASP A 377 32.47 16.10 -21.43
C ASP A 377 31.21 16.87 -20.99
N SER A 378 31.38 18.14 -20.65
CA SER A 378 30.31 19.03 -20.23
C SER A 378 29.51 19.53 -21.43
N GLU A 379 28.70 18.67 -22.06
CA GLU A 379 27.62 19.14 -22.92
C GLU A 379 26.42 19.59 -22.07
N LYS A 380 26.09 20.88 -22.21
CA LYS A 380 24.94 21.58 -21.61
C LYS A 380 23.67 20.73 -21.67
N HIS A 381 23.35 20.05 -20.56
CA HIS A 381 22.13 19.25 -20.45
C HIS A 381 20.91 20.15 -20.58
N ARG A 382 20.17 20.02 -21.70
CA ARG A 382 18.79 20.49 -21.79
C ARG A 382 18.00 19.85 -20.63
N PRO A 383 17.11 20.58 -19.93
CA PRO A 383 16.33 19.99 -18.85
C PRO A 383 15.52 18.83 -19.41
N THR A 384 15.91 17.61 -19.03
CA THR A 384 15.26 16.39 -19.48
C THR A 384 13.89 16.36 -18.83
N GLN A 385 12.82 16.46 -19.63
CA GLN A 385 11.47 16.53 -19.10
C GLN A 385 11.13 15.22 -18.37
N LEU A 386 10.98 15.29 -17.05
CA LEU A 386 10.59 14.15 -16.22
C LEU A 386 9.08 13.89 -16.33
N ILE A 387 8.72 12.65 -16.63
CA ILE A 387 7.34 12.17 -16.60
C ILE A 387 6.99 11.83 -15.16
N ARG A 388 6.05 12.60 -14.59
CA ARG A 388 5.53 12.39 -13.23
C ARG A 388 4.74 11.09 -13.11
N PRO A 389 4.75 10.40 -11.96
CA PRO A 389 3.97 9.19 -11.74
C PRO A 389 2.46 9.43 -11.87
N LYS A 390 1.72 8.42 -12.35
CA LYS A 390 0.25 8.41 -12.33
C LYS A 390 -0.25 8.03 -10.93
N MET A 391 -1.29 8.72 -10.43
CA MET A 391 -1.92 8.41 -9.16
C MET A 391 -3.29 7.77 -9.38
N TYR A 392 -3.62 6.78 -8.55
CA TYR A 392 -4.89 6.07 -8.57
C TYR A 392 -5.42 5.92 -7.15
N VAL A 393 -6.75 5.97 -7.00
CA VAL A 393 -7.41 5.70 -5.73
C VAL A 393 -8.32 4.50 -5.89
N VAL A 394 -8.14 3.54 -4.97
CA VAL A 394 -8.92 2.30 -4.95
C VAL A 394 -9.46 2.04 -3.55
N HIS A 395 -10.44 1.15 -3.42
CA HIS A 395 -10.89 0.68 -2.11
C HIS A 395 -11.16 -0.84 -2.10
N PRO A 396 -11.00 -1.52 -0.95
CA PRO A 396 -11.08 -2.98 -0.85
C PRO A 396 -12.50 -3.56 -0.85
N GLY A 397 -13.53 -2.71 -0.97
CA GLY A 397 -14.85 -3.06 -0.48
C GLY A 397 -14.82 -3.33 1.02
N ILE A 398 -15.56 -4.35 1.46
CA ILE A 398 -15.81 -4.69 2.86
C ILE A 398 -15.41 -6.13 3.06
N PHE A 399 -14.38 -6.33 3.87
CA PHE A 399 -13.86 -7.63 4.23
C PHE A 399 -13.66 -7.74 5.74
N VAL A 400 -13.54 -8.97 6.21
CA VAL A 400 -13.19 -9.31 7.60
C VAL A 400 -11.75 -8.81 7.85
N SER A 401 -11.61 -7.59 8.36
CA SER A 401 -10.33 -6.94 8.60
C SER A 401 -9.87 -7.14 10.04
N GLU A 402 -8.55 -7.15 10.23
CA GLU A 402 -7.89 -7.18 11.55
C GLU A 402 -7.78 -5.78 12.19
N ILE A 403 -8.20 -4.71 11.49
CA ILE A 403 -8.06 -3.32 11.96
C ILE A 403 -8.94 -3.05 13.20
N MET A 404 -10.07 -3.74 13.35
CA MET A 404 -10.89 -3.66 14.57
C MET A 404 -10.71 -4.95 15.39
N PRO A 405 -10.13 -4.88 16.60
CA PRO A 405 -9.92 -6.06 17.44
C PRO A 405 -11.25 -6.55 18.01
N LEU A 406 -11.91 -7.46 17.32
CA LEU A 406 -13.14 -8.12 17.76
C LEU A 406 -12.84 -9.54 18.23
N ASN A 407 -13.58 -10.01 19.23
CA ASN A 407 -13.46 -11.40 19.67
C ASN A 407 -13.92 -12.36 18.54
N PHE A 408 -13.45 -13.61 18.56
CA PHE A 408 -13.69 -14.55 17.47
C PHE A 408 -15.18 -14.87 17.27
N VAL A 409 -16.00 -14.77 18.33
CA VAL A 409 -17.45 -15.00 18.28
C VAL A 409 -18.14 -13.91 17.47
N LEU A 410 -17.82 -12.65 17.74
CA LEU A 410 -18.30 -11.51 16.97
C LEU A 410 -17.81 -11.58 15.53
N VAL A 411 -16.55 -11.98 15.32
CA VAL A 411 -16.00 -12.24 13.98
C VAL A 411 -16.82 -13.25 13.20
N PHE A 412 -17.23 -14.34 13.85
CA PHE A 412 -18.09 -15.33 13.25
C PHE A 412 -19.46 -14.73 12.84
N PHE A 413 -20.13 -14.04 13.76
CA PHE A 413 -21.47 -13.49 13.50
C PHE A 413 -21.46 -12.38 12.43
N TYR A 414 -20.58 -11.39 12.52
CA TYR A 414 -20.55 -10.33 11.51
C TYR A 414 -20.15 -10.89 10.14
N ARG A 415 -19.29 -11.92 10.09
CA ARG A 415 -18.97 -12.59 8.83
C ARG A 415 -20.22 -13.23 8.23
N MET A 416 -21.06 -13.89 9.02
CA MET A 416 -22.35 -14.42 8.54
C MET A 416 -23.25 -13.31 7.99
N ILE A 417 -23.33 -12.16 8.69
CA ILE A 417 -24.07 -10.99 8.20
C ILE A 417 -23.52 -10.51 6.85
N PHE A 418 -22.20 -10.45 6.68
CA PHE A 418 -21.63 -10.05 5.39
C PHE A 418 -22.01 -11.03 4.27
N TYR A 419 -22.02 -12.35 4.53
CA TYR A 419 -22.49 -13.34 3.55
C TYR A 419 -23.96 -13.09 3.17
N LEU A 420 -24.82 -12.84 4.16
CA LEU A 420 -26.23 -12.52 3.95
C LEU A 420 -26.41 -11.28 3.07
N VAL A 421 -25.73 -10.17 3.41
CA VAL A 421 -25.84 -8.91 2.67
C VAL A 421 -25.28 -9.02 1.24
N ARG A 422 -24.22 -9.82 1.05
CA ARG A 422 -23.77 -10.15 -0.32
C ARG A 422 -24.81 -10.93 -1.10
N TRP A 423 -25.48 -11.91 -0.50
CA TRP A 423 -26.56 -12.66 -1.16
C TRP A 423 -27.76 -11.78 -1.50
N MET A 424 -28.03 -10.75 -0.69
CA MET A 424 -29.02 -9.70 -0.98
C MET A 424 -28.59 -8.74 -2.11
N GLY A 425 -27.42 -8.95 -2.72
CA GLY A 425 -26.98 -8.25 -3.91
C GLY A 425 -25.98 -7.12 -3.67
N SER A 426 -25.51 -6.93 -2.43
CA SER A 426 -24.43 -5.98 -2.15
C SER A 426 -23.15 -6.42 -2.85
N GLN A 427 -22.58 -5.51 -3.63
CA GLN A 427 -21.36 -5.79 -4.38
C GLN A 427 -20.08 -5.47 -3.61
N TRP A 428 -20.17 -4.65 -2.55
CA TRP A 428 -18.99 -4.21 -1.81
C TRP A 428 -18.48 -5.25 -0.82
N HIS A 429 -19.27 -6.27 -0.47
CA HIS A 429 -18.91 -7.29 0.51
C HIS A 429 -17.97 -8.36 -0.04
N THR A 430 -16.70 -8.01 -0.19
CA THR A 430 -15.63 -8.92 -0.64
C THR A 430 -15.34 -10.03 0.37
N ILE A 431 -15.54 -9.76 1.68
CA ILE A 431 -15.43 -10.68 2.84
C ILE A 431 -14.03 -11.21 3.11
N LYS A 432 -13.27 -11.59 2.07
CA LYS A 432 -11.91 -12.12 2.16
C LYS A 432 -10.91 -11.08 1.68
N ALA A 433 -9.78 -10.97 2.38
CA ALA A 433 -8.70 -10.06 2.01
C ALA A 433 -8.19 -10.27 0.57
N TYR A 434 -8.09 -11.52 0.10
CA TYR A 434 -7.69 -11.84 -1.29
C TYR A 434 -8.66 -11.28 -2.34
N THR A 435 -9.97 -11.27 -2.04
CA THR A 435 -10.98 -10.68 -2.91
C THR A 435 -11.00 -9.16 -2.79
N ALA A 436 -10.67 -8.63 -1.61
CA ALA A 436 -10.48 -7.20 -1.40
C ALA A 436 -9.27 -6.63 -2.16
N ALA A 437 -8.30 -7.46 -2.55
CA ALA A 437 -7.14 -7.06 -3.33
C ALA A 437 -7.38 -6.94 -4.86
N VAL A 438 -8.59 -7.23 -5.36
CA VAL A 438 -8.90 -7.22 -6.80
C VAL A 438 -8.58 -5.88 -7.48
N ALA A 439 -9.12 -4.76 -6.99
CA ALA A 439 -8.91 -3.44 -7.60
C ALA A 439 -7.46 -2.94 -7.47
N PRO A 440 -6.78 -3.03 -6.31
CA PRO A 440 -5.37 -2.67 -6.21
C PRO A 440 -4.48 -3.41 -7.22
N VAL A 441 -4.65 -4.73 -7.36
CA VAL A 441 -3.83 -5.54 -8.28
C VAL A 441 -4.19 -5.28 -9.74
N TRP A 442 -5.47 -5.07 -10.04
CA TRP A 442 -5.90 -4.68 -11.39
C TRP A 442 -5.25 -3.37 -11.82
N VAL A 443 -5.25 -2.32 -10.98
CA VAL A 443 -4.57 -1.06 -11.30
C VAL A 443 -3.05 -1.26 -11.43
N ALA A 444 -2.46 -2.14 -10.60
CA ALA A 444 -1.02 -2.41 -10.65
C ALA A 444 -0.57 -3.08 -11.94
N LEU A 445 -1.33 -4.06 -12.45
CA LEU A 445 -0.89 -4.92 -13.55
C LEU A 445 -1.52 -4.60 -14.91
N SER A 446 -2.60 -3.81 -14.95
CA SER A 446 -3.25 -3.49 -16.22
C SER A 446 -2.34 -2.66 -17.14
N PRO A 447 -2.37 -2.87 -18.46
CA PRO A 447 -1.75 -1.97 -19.44
C PRO A 447 -2.27 -0.53 -19.29
N ASP A 448 -1.41 0.46 -19.57
CA ASP A 448 -1.79 1.88 -19.46
C ASP A 448 -2.92 2.25 -20.41
N GLU A 449 -2.99 1.63 -21.59
CA GLU A 449 -4.03 1.86 -22.60
C GLU A 449 -5.42 1.52 -22.05
N ILE A 450 -5.53 0.42 -21.30
CA ILE A 450 -6.80 -0.01 -20.67
C ILE A 450 -7.21 1.01 -19.59
N LEU A 451 -6.26 1.41 -18.75
CA LEU A 451 -6.52 2.37 -17.66
C LEU A 451 -6.89 3.76 -18.20
N ASP A 452 -6.20 4.22 -19.23
CA ASP A 452 -6.45 5.53 -19.85
C ASP A 452 -7.78 5.55 -20.60
N THR A 453 -8.15 4.47 -21.32
CA THR A 453 -9.46 4.32 -21.96
C THR A 453 -10.62 4.39 -20.95
N MET A 454 -10.39 3.88 -19.74
CA MET A 454 -11.37 3.90 -18.66
C MET A 454 -11.31 5.16 -17.79
N ASP A 455 -10.50 6.16 -18.14
CA ASP A 455 -10.24 7.36 -17.33
C ASP A 455 -9.95 7.02 -15.86
N ALA A 456 -9.16 5.95 -15.67
CA ALA A 456 -8.94 5.36 -14.36
C ALA A 456 -8.29 6.32 -13.35
N PRO A 457 -7.35 7.21 -13.72
CA PRO A 457 -6.81 8.20 -12.79
C PRO A 457 -7.83 9.24 -12.30
N ALA A 458 -8.91 9.50 -13.06
CA ALA A 458 -9.96 10.44 -12.67
C ALA A 458 -11.08 9.77 -11.86
N SER A 459 -11.02 8.46 -11.64
CA SER A 459 -12.09 7.67 -11.04
C SER A 459 -11.60 6.92 -9.81
N LYS A 460 -12.52 6.66 -8.86
CA LYS A 460 -12.26 5.73 -7.76
C LYS A 460 -12.70 4.32 -8.15
N TRP A 461 -11.87 3.32 -7.84
CA TRP A 461 -12.15 1.92 -8.20
C TRP A 461 -12.27 1.02 -6.98
N GLY A 462 -13.26 0.14 -6.98
CA GLY A 462 -13.55 -0.73 -5.86
C GLY A 462 -13.40 -2.20 -6.19
N SER A 463 -12.81 -2.94 -5.26
CA SER A 463 -12.93 -4.39 -5.24
C SER A 463 -14.37 -4.76 -4.87
N ALA A 464 -15.03 -5.47 -5.76
CA ALA A 464 -16.42 -5.85 -5.62
C ALA A 464 -16.64 -7.33 -5.92
N THR A 465 -17.82 -7.83 -5.59
CA THR A 465 -18.25 -9.20 -5.85
C THR A 465 -19.65 -9.27 -6.43
N ASP A 466 -19.95 -10.37 -7.12
CA ASP A 466 -21.34 -10.80 -7.32
C ASP A 466 -21.88 -11.53 -6.07
N SER A 467 -23.16 -11.91 -6.10
CA SER A 467 -23.80 -12.66 -5.00
C SER A 467 -23.13 -14.02 -4.74
N ARG A 468 -22.42 -14.58 -5.72
CA ARG A 468 -21.67 -15.85 -5.60
C ARG A 468 -20.24 -15.63 -5.06
N GLY A 469 -19.81 -14.39 -4.87
CA GLY A 469 -18.48 -14.04 -4.38
C GLY A 469 -17.40 -13.97 -5.46
N LYS A 470 -17.74 -13.97 -6.76
CA LYS A 470 -16.79 -13.77 -7.85
C LYS A 470 -16.32 -12.31 -7.83
N GLY A 471 -15.01 -12.11 -7.66
CA GLY A 471 -14.39 -10.79 -7.63
C GLY A 471 -14.47 -10.06 -8.98
N ARG A 472 -14.66 -8.75 -8.94
CA ARG A 472 -14.59 -7.84 -10.08
C ARG A 472 -14.15 -6.45 -9.63
N VAL A 473 -13.65 -5.65 -10.57
CA VAL A 473 -13.41 -4.23 -10.36
C VAL A 473 -14.61 -3.45 -10.86
N ILE A 474 -15.06 -2.48 -10.09
CA ILE A 474 -16.11 -1.55 -10.50
C ILE A 474 -15.74 -0.13 -10.12
N ARG A 475 -16.24 0.85 -10.89
CA ARG A 475 -16.10 2.26 -10.53
C ARG A 475 -16.95 2.57 -9.30
N THR A 476 -16.51 3.52 -8.49
CA THR A 476 -17.16 3.95 -7.25
C THR A 476 -17.41 5.44 -7.33
N GLU A 477 -18.64 5.85 -7.04
CA GLU A 477 -19.00 7.25 -6.96
C GLU A 477 -18.35 7.89 -5.72
N VAL A 478 -17.87 9.12 -5.89
CA VAL A 478 -17.28 9.92 -4.83
C VAL A 478 -18.13 11.17 -4.64
N THR A 479 -18.60 11.41 -3.42
CA THR A 479 -19.46 12.57 -3.10
C THR A 479 -18.76 13.88 -3.48
N GLY A 480 -19.45 14.76 -4.21
CA GLY A 480 -18.89 16.01 -4.76
C GLY A 480 -18.02 15.86 -6.02
N TRP A 481 -17.66 14.64 -6.42
CA TRP A 481 -16.86 14.36 -7.63
C TRP A 481 -17.63 13.54 -8.69
N GLY A 482 -18.61 12.75 -8.25
CA GLY A 482 -19.30 11.79 -9.10
C GLY A 482 -18.41 10.59 -9.44
N TRP A 483 -18.54 10.07 -10.66
CA TRP A 483 -17.80 8.89 -11.12
C TRP A 483 -16.38 9.20 -11.57
N GLU A 484 -16.19 10.32 -12.27
CA GLU A 484 -14.98 10.67 -13.02
C GLU A 484 -14.74 12.18 -13.09
N GLY A 485 -15.42 12.97 -12.25
CA GLY A 485 -15.25 14.43 -12.21
C GLY A 485 -15.86 15.17 -13.40
N LYS A 486 -16.74 14.52 -14.17
CA LYS A 486 -17.46 15.12 -15.30
C LYS A 486 -18.93 15.26 -14.94
N THR A 487 -19.51 16.44 -15.17
CA THR A 487 -20.96 16.64 -15.03
C THR A 487 -21.69 15.74 -16.03
N PRO A 488 -22.72 14.98 -15.62
CA PRO A 488 -23.41 14.07 -16.54
C PRO A 488 -24.06 14.86 -17.68
N LYS A 489 -23.79 14.48 -18.93
CA LYS A 489 -24.56 14.97 -20.09
C LYS A 489 -25.91 14.25 -20.25
N THR A 490 -26.08 13.11 -19.60
CA THR A 490 -27.28 12.26 -19.64
C THR A 490 -27.60 11.69 -18.26
N ILE A 491 -28.88 11.46 -18.00
CA ILE A 491 -29.39 10.84 -16.76
C ILE A 491 -28.77 9.44 -16.62
N ASP A 492 -28.20 9.17 -15.44
CA ASP A 492 -27.42 7.96 -15.15
C ASP A 492 -28.26 6.67 -15.35
N THR A 493 -27.75 5.75 -16.17
CA THR A 493 -28.38 4.44 -16.42
C THR A 493 -28.41 3.60 -15.14
N GLY A 494 -29.40 2.71 -15.01
CA GLY A 494 -29.64 1.95 -13.77
C GLY A 494 -28.44 1.12 -13.26
N GLU A 495 -27.49 0.73 -14.13
CA GLU A 495 -26.28 -0.01 -13.74
C GLU A 495 -25.34 0.82 -12.85
N ARG A 496 -25.23 2.12 -13.07
CA ARG A 496 -24.43 3.02 -12.24
C ARG A 496 -25.08 3.29 -10.89
N ARG A 497 -26.40 3.07 -10.73
CA ARG A 497 -27.06 3.21 -9.42
C ARG A 497 -26.69 2.13 -8.41
N LYS A 498 -26.26 0.96 -8.86
CA LYS A 498 -25.96 -0.16 -7.96
C LYS A 498 -24.69 0.15 -7.14
N GLY A 499 -24.80 0.00 -5.82
CA GLY A 499 -23.69 0.21 -4.88
C GLY A 499 -23.46 1.66 -4.47
N ARG A 500 -24.31 2.60 -4.86
CA ARG A 500 -24.31 3.94 -4.27
C ARG A 500 -24.80 3.88 -2.82
N LYS A 501 -24.34 4.80 -1.98
CA LYS A 501 -24.95 5.06 -0.67
C LYS A 501 -26.41 5.49 -0.89
N ARG A 502 -27.33 5.15 0.00
CA ARG A 502 -28.78 5.35 -0.26
C ARG A 502 -29.17 6.82 -0.45
N ASP A 503 -28.49 7.71 0.25
CA ASP A 503 -28.66 9.17 0.20
C ASP A 503 -27.83 9.85 -0.91
N ALA A 504 -27.16 9.07 -1.77
CA ALA A 504 -26.29 9.62 -2.81
C ALA A 504 -27.08 10.47 -3.83
N VAL A 505 -26.77 11.76 -3.86
CA VAL A 505 -27.34 12.73 -4.79
C VAL A 505 -26.55 12.77 -6.11
N PRO A 506 -27.19 13.09 -7.25
CA PRO A 506 -26.47 13.32 -8.50
C PRO A 506 -25.46 14.47 -8.38
N LEU A 507 -24.34 14.37 -9.10
CA LEU A 507 -23.32 15.43 -9.14
C LEU A 507 -23.88 16.73 -9.75
N THR A 508 -23.83 17.82 -8.99
CA THR A 508 -24.10 19.18 -9.47
C THR A 508 -22.81 19.86 -9.91
N ARG A 509 -22.92 20.95 -10.67
CA ARG A 509 -21.75 21.75 -11.07
C ARG A 509 -21.12 22.43 -9.85
N GLU A 510 -21.95 22.95 -8.95
CA GLU A 510 -21.53 23.64 -7.74
C GLU A 510 -20.75 22.68 -6.82
N ALA A 511 -21.27 21.46 -6.58
CA ALA A 511 -20.56 20.45 -5.80
C ALA A 511 -19.23 20.03 -6.43
N ARG A 512 -19.16 20.04 -7.77
CA ARG A 512 -17.94 19.75 -8.51
C ARG A 512 -16.89 20.86 -8.35
N GLU A 513 -17.32 22.12 -8.38
CA GLU A 513 -16.49 23.30 -8.14
C GLU A 513 -15.98 23.35 -6.69
N ASP A 514 -16.86 23.07 -5.72
CA ASP A 514 -16.50 22.96 -4.29
C ASP A 514 -15.42 21.89 -4.06
N PHE A 515 -15.51 20.75 -4.77
CA PHE A 515 -14.49 19.71 -4.73
C PHE A 515 -13.13 20.20 -5.27
N GLU A 516 -13.11 21.09 -6.27
CA GLU A 516 -11.86 21.68 -6.78
C GLU A 516 -11.21 22.59 -5.74
N VAL A 517 -12.02 23.45 -5.13
CA VAL A 517 -11.57 24.36 -4.07
C VAL A 517 -11.04 23.56 -2.88
N LEU A 518 -11.76 22.52 -2.46
CA LEU A 518 -11.35 21.59 -1.42
C LEU A 518 -10.01 20.93 -1.76
N GLY A 519 -9.85 20.45 -3.00
CA GLY A 519 -8.60 19.86 -3.48
C GLY A 519 -7.42 20.81 -3.36
N VAL A 520 -7.57 22.07 -3.77
CA VAL A 520 -6.52 23.09 -3.64
C VAL A 520 -6.15 23.30 -2.17
N LYS A 521 -7.14 23.49 -1.28
CA LYS A 521 -6.91 23.69 0.16
C LYS A 521 -6.17 22.50 0.78
N CYS A 522 -6.62 21.28 0.53
CA CYS A 522 -5.98 20.07 1.05
C CYS A 522 -4.53 19.95 0.57
N TRP A 523 -4.24 20.18 -0.71
CA TRP A 523 -2.86 20.13 -1.21
C TRP A 523 -1.97 21.21 -0.59
N THR A 524 -2.49 22.43 -0.43
CA THR A 524 -1.74 23.53 0.20
C THR A 524 -1.41 23.23 1.65
N GLU A 525 -2.38 22.78 2.47
CA GLU A 525 -2.13 22.46 3.87
C GLU A 525 -1.24 21.22 4.05
N MET A 526 -1.39 20.19 3.20
CA MET A 526 -0.49 19.02 3.22
C MET A 526 0.97 19.40 2.92
N GLU A 527 1.20 20.28 1.95
CA GLU A 527 2.56 20.76 1.62
C GLU A 527 3.15 21.66 2.69
N LYS A 528 2.33 22.52 3.30
CA LYS A 528 2.73 23.33 4.46
C LYS A 528 3.15 22.43 5.62
N LEU A 529 2.32 21.44 5.96
CA LEU A 529 2.59 20.48 7.04
C LEU A 529 3.86 19.66 6.78
N ARG A 530 4.06 19.19 5.53
CA ARG A 530 5.29 18.47 5.14
C ARG A 530 6.53 19.33 5.41
N LYS A 531 6.54 20.57 4.92
CA LYS A 531 7.69 21.49 5.05
C LYS A 531 7.96 21.88 6.50
N GLU A 532 6.91 22.06 7.29
CA GLU A 532 7.03 22.31 8.73
C GLU A 532 7.73 21.14 9.44
N TRP A 533 7.26 19.91 9.22
CA TRP A 533 7.88 18.71 9.79
C TRP A 533 9.30 18.47 9.28
N GLU A 534 9.58 18.74 8.01
CA GLU A 534 10.95 18.69 7.47
C GLU A 534 11.91 19.66 8.18
N GLY A 535 11.42 20.87 8.47
CA GLY A 535 12.17 21.88 9.23
C GLY A 535 12.42 21.45 10.67
N LEU A 536 11.40 20.93 11.36
CA LEU A 536 11.51 20.44 12.74
C LEU A 536 12.45 19.24 12.85
N LEU A 537 12.41 18.31 11.89
CA LEU A 537 13.25 17.11 11.90
C LEU A 537 14.69 17.38 11.43
N GLY A 538 14.96 18.54 10.82
CA GLY A 538 16.27 18.87 10.27
C GLY A 538 16.72 17.95 9.12
N VAL A 539 15.77 17.31 8.44
CA VAL A 539 16.06 16.41 7.31
C VAL A 539 16.45 17.18 6.04
N ARG A 540 16.20 18.50 6.01
CA ARG A 540 16.68 19.42 4.98
C ARG A 540 17.66 20.44 5.57
N LYS A 541 18.89 20.36 5.13
CA LYS A 541 19.95 21.39 5.12
C LYS A 541 20.80 21.14 3.89
#